data_AF-A0A9D6UBA9-F1
#
_entry.id   AF-A0A9D6UBA9-F1
#
_cell.length_a   1.000
_cell.length_b   1.000
_cell.length_c   1.000
_cell.angle_alpha   90.00
_cell.angle_beta   90.00
_cell.angle_gamma   90.00
#
_symmetry.space_group_name_H-M   'P 1'
#
loop_
_entity.id
_entity.type
_entity.pdbx_description
1 polymer ?
#
loop_
_entity_poly.entity_id
_entity_poly.type
_entity_poly.pdbx_seq_one_letter_code
_entity_poly.pdbx_strand_id
1 'polypeptide(L)'
;MQTTDRRYKRSIKRNGFLILFFLFSICRLPFYILHAQIFAPSSSGIVLPEPVFNKPFIKQNKIKCIKASVVDKPDGEIIRDKGLAENFLFDTEGNLIRHYYNEITSLAKTEIEIPAVYKSGRVVRKSSTKINYEYRYDTLGTEYVYTSNGYLKMKRVCIGDFFNTTYYEYFGDGLVSRQTLCKETNIAKKGEPFRLGVQTIISEEKFEYEPLSPTQIKKKFLNDEGKPYKQGILNYANGKIIDETYEFVVGFIRSGITYKYDANNRLTEKMSTDNSSGSNTEKVSYEYDDNGNTIKEKKFKNGIQTDETIFIYDVNKKLLTSQANRQIKKESIRIVKYEYEFYP
;
A
#
# COMPACT_ATOMS: atom_id res chain seq x y z
N MET A 1 -21.89 -14.01 -25.20
CA MET A 1 -20.63 -14.67 -25.61
C MET A 1 -20.36 -15.77 -24.59
N GLN A 2 -20.36 -17.02 -25.04
CA GLN A 2 -20.50 -18.21 -24.21
C GLN A 2 -19.38 -18.33 -23.17
N THR A 3 -19.75 -18.35 -21.89
CA THR A 3 -18.88 -18.64 -20.75
C THR A 3 -18.56 -20.12 -20.73
N THR A 4 -17.34 -20.48 -21.14
CA THR A 4 -16.81 -21.84 -20.97
C THR A 4 -16.34 -22.01 -19.53
N ASP A 5 -17.21 -22.63 -18.74
CA ASP A 5 -16.99 -23.01 -17.35
C ASP A 5 -16.02 -24.21 -17.29
N ARG A 6 -14.70 -23.95 -17.39
CA ARG A 6 -13.67 -24.97 -17.16
C ARG A 6 -13.53 -25.19 -15.66
N ARG A 7 -14.31 -26.15 -15.15
CA ARG A 7 -14.23 -26.67 -13.78
C ARG A 7 -12.83 -27.21 -13.48
N TYR A 8 -12.23 -26.64 -12.45
CA TYR A 8 -11.08 -27.17 -11.75
C TYR A 8 -11.41 -28.57 -11.18
N LYS A 9 -10.81 -29.64 -11.73
CA LYS A 9 -10.91 -31.00 -11.18
C LYS A 9 -9.78 -31.23 -10.20
N ARG A 10 -10.08 -31.12 -8.90
CA ARG A 10 -9.24 -31.65 -7.83
C ARG A 10 -9.44 -33.17 -7.78
N SER A 11 -8.42 -33.94 -8.11
CA SER A 11 -8.42 -35.40 -7.93
C SER A 11 -8.33 -35.70 -6.43
N ILE A 12 -9.47 -36.00 -5.81
CA ILE A 12 -9.55 -36.46 -4.42
C ILE A 12 -9.78 -37.96 -4.47
N LYS A 13 -8.75 -38.75 -4.15
CA LYS A 13 -8.92 -40.17 -3.81
C LYS A 13 -9.62 -40.25 -2.45
N ARG A 14 -10.87 -40.72 -2.45
CA ARG A 14 -11.61 -41.15 -1.25
C ARG A 14 -11.01 -42.46 -0.74
N ASN A 15 -10.61 -42.52 0.52
CA ASN A 15 -10.62 -43.75 1.32
C ASN A 15 -11.35 -43.46 2.64
N GLY A 16 -12.23 -44.38 3.01
CA GLY A 16 -13.28 -44.19 4.01
C GLY A 16 -12.83 -44.27 5.46
N PHE A 17 -13.59 -43.53 6.28
CA PHE A 17 -14.07 -43.80 7.64
C PHE A 17 -13.29 -44.79 8.54
N LEU A 18 -12.79 -44.26 9.65
CA LEU A 18 -12.93 -44.90 10.96
C LEU A 18 -13.15 -43.81 12.03
N ILE A 19 -14.29 -43.90 12.72
CA ILE A 19 -14.63 -43.11 13.91
C ILE A 19 -14.02 -43.82 15.12
N LEU A 20 -13.29 -43.09 15.98
CA LEU A 20 -13.24 -43.42 17.41
C LEU A 20 -13.02 -42.14 18.25
N PHE A 21 -13.91 -41.97 19.22
CA PHE A 21 -13.88 -40.97 20.29
C PHE A 21 -12.61 -41.11 21.16
N PHE A 22 -12.00 -39.99 21.57
CA PHE A 22 -11.49 -39.86 22.93
C PHE A 22 -11.54 -38.40 23.42
N LEU A 23 -12.14 -38.25 24.60
CA LEU A 23 -12.32 -37.04 25.40
C LEU A 23 -11.01 -36.48 25.96
N PHE A 24 -11.10 -35.23 26.42
CA PHE A 24 -10.10 -34.43 27.14
C PHE A 24 -8.98 -33.82 26.29
N SER A 25 -9.31 -32.71 25.61
CA SER A 25 -8.33 -31.65 25.38
C SER A 25 -8.81 -30.40 26.09
N ILE A 26 -8.08 -30.05 27.14
CA ILE A 26 -8.12 -28.77 27.84
C ILE A 26 -8.24 -27.67 26.80
N CYS A 27 -9.33 -26.89 26.86
CA CYS A 27 -9.51 -25.65 26.12
C CYS A 27 -8.36 -24.70 26.44
N ARG A 28 -7.23 -24.85 25.74
CA ARG A 28 -6.34 -23.74 25.47
C ARG A 28 -7.07 -22.88 24.46
N LEU A 29 -7.88 -21.95 24.98
CA LEU A 29 -8.26 -20.77 24.21
C LEU A 29 -6.97 -20.25 23.57
N PRO A 30 -6.89 -20.15 22.23
CA PRO A 30 -5.77 -19.44 21.64
C PRO A 30 -5.86 -18.03 22.20
N PHE A 31 -4.90 -17.66 23.06
CA PHE A 31 -4.61 -16.27 23.30
C PHE A 31 -4.26 -15.72 21.92
N TYR A 32 -5.24 -15.11 21.26
CA TYR A 32 -4.99 -14.29 20.10
C TYR A 32 -4.02 -13.22 20.59
N ILE A 33 -2.76 -13.36 20.21
CA ILE A 33 -1.77 -12.32 20.44
C ILE A 33 -2.31 -11.10 19.71
N LEU A 34 -2.85 -10.16 20.48
CA LEU A 34 -3.41 -8.91 20.02
C LEU A 34 -2.26 -8.13 19.36
N HIS A 35 -2.17 -8.21 18.04
CA HIS A 35 -1.18 -7.46 17.29
C HIS A 35 -1.55 -5.97 17.38
N ALA A 36 -0.84 -5.23 18.23
CA ALA A 36 -0.96 -3.78 18.38
C ALA A 36 -0.44 -2.98 17.17
N GLN A 37 0.05 -3.68 16.14
CA GLN A 37 0.76 -3.08 15.01
C GLN A 37 -0.22 -2.44 14.04
N ILE A 38 -0.21 -1.10 13.91
CA ILE A 38 -1.05 -0.38 12.95
C ILE A 38 -0.59 -0.54 11.49
N PHE A 39 0.71 -0.58 11.23
CA PHE A 39 1.29 -0.86 9.91
C PHE A 39 1.57 -2.34 9.77
N ALA A 40 1.28 -2.95 8.63
CA ALA A 40 1.61 -4.34 8.38
C ALA A 40 2.53 -4.43 7.16
N PRO A 41 3.86 -4.56 7.36
CA PRO A 41 4.77 -4.88 6.27
C PRO A 41 4.27 -6.12 5.54
N SER A 42 3.97 -5.95 4.25
CA SER A 42 3.31 -6.98 3.46
C SER A 42 4.33 -7.83 2.70
N SER A 43 4.20 -9.15 2.84
CA SER A 43 4.82 -10.13 1.95
C SER A 43 3.89 -10.50 0.77
N SER A 44 2.83 -9.72 0.54
CA SER A 44 1.88 -9.98 -0.55
C SER A 44 2.53 -9.77 -1.91
N GLY A 45 2.21 -10.66 -2.84
CA GLY A 45 2.54 -10.50 -4.26
C GLY A 45 1.75 -9.38 -4.95
N ILE A 46 0.70 -8.85 -4.32
CA ILE A 46 0.04 -7.61 -4.78
C ILE A 46 0.77 -6.44 -4.10
N VAL A 47 1.60 -5.75 -4.87
CA VAL A 47 2.29 -4.55 -4.41
C VAL A 47 1.33 -3.38 -4.45
N LEU A 48 0.99 -2.87 -3.27
CA LEU A 48 0.29 -1.61 -3.11
C LEU A 48 1.33 -0.49 -2.84
N PRO A 49 1.33 0.62 -3.60
CA PRO A 49 2.22 1.75 -3.35
C PRO A 49 1.90 2.49 -2.04
N GLU A 50 0.66 2.40 -1.56
CA GLU A 50 0.19 2.95 -0.28
C GLU A 50 0.61 2.10 0.93
N PRO A 51 0.73 2.72 2.14
CA PRO A 51 0.99 1.98 3.37
C PRO A 51 -0.10 0.92 3.62
N VAL A 52 0.34 -0.30 3.89
CA VAL A 52 -0.57 -1.40 4.26
C VAL A 52 -0.88 -1.28 5.74
N PHE A 53 -2.10 -0.86 6.07
CA PHE A 53 -2.60 -0.83 7.44
C PHE A 53 -3.05 -2.23 7.86
N ASN A 54 -2.85 -2.56 9.14
CA ASN A 54 -3.30 -3.80 9.74
C ASN A 54 -4.82 -3.77 9.94
N LYS A 55 -5.56 -4.44 9.05
CA LYS A 55 -7.03 -4.51 9.08
C LYS A 55 -7.60 -4.91 10.47
N PRO A 56 -7.15 -6.00 11.12
CA PRO A 56 -7.55 -6.32 12.50
C PRO A 56 -7.38 -5.15 13.49
N PHE A 57 -6.25 -4.44 13.43
CA PHE A 57 -6.00 -3.29 14.31
C PHE A 57 -6.99 -2.14 14.05
N ILE A 58 -7.20 -1.78 12.78
CA ILE A 58 -8.14 -0.72 12.37
C ILE A 58 -9.55 -1.05 12.88
N LYS A 59 -10.01 -2.29 12.65
CA LYS A 59 -11.31 -2.77 13.08
C LYS A 59 -11.48 -2.73 14.59
N GLN A 60 -10.51 -3.28 15.33
CA GLN A 60 -10.57 -3.37 16.79
C GLN A 60 -10.63 -1.98 17.44
N ASN A 61 -9.84 -1.04 16.93
CA ASN A 61 -9.81 0.33 17.44
C ASN A 61 -10.93 1.21 16.86
N LYS A 62 -11.84 0.65 16.06
CA LYS A 62 -12.93 1.37 15.39
C LYS A 62 -12.44 2.58 14.58
N ILE A 63 -11.26 2.49 13.98
CA ILE A 63 -10.69 3.62 13.22
C ILE A 63 -11.48 3.77 11.93
N LYS A 64 -12.06 4.96 11.73
CA LYS A 64 -12.81 5.35 10.54
C LYS A 64 -11.94 6.12 9.55
N CYS A 65 -11.11 7.02 10.06
CA CYS A 65 -10.26 7.88 9.25
C CYS A 65 -8.89 8.05 9.93
N ILE A 66 -7.83 8.04 9.12
CA ILE A 66 -6.50 8.50 9.52
C ILE A 66 -6.14 9.67 8.60
N LYS A 67 -5.94 10.86 9.19
CA LYS A 67 -5.45 12.03 8.47
C LYS A 67 -3.96 12.18 8.76
N ALA A 68 -3.18 12.44 7.73
CA ALA A 68 -1.74 12.59 7.80
C ALA A 68 -1.37 13.99 7.30
N SER A 69 -0.79 14.84 8.16
CA SER A 69 -0.22 16.13 7.74
C SER A 69 1.28 15.96 7.48
N VAL A 70 1.77 16.53 6.39
CA VAL A 70 3.12 16.30 5.87
C VAL A 70 3.89 17.62 5.85
N VAL A 71 5.05 17.63 6.51
CA VAL A 71 5.98 18.77 6.51
C VAL A 71 7.39 18.31 6.15
N ASP A 72 8.14 19.19 5.50
CA ASP A 72 9.53 18.94 5.12
C ASP A 72 10.47 19.72 6.04
N LYS A 73 11.55 19.10 6.49
CA LYS A 73 12.64 19.75 7.19
C LYS A 73 13.97 19.45 6.50
N PRO A 74 14.44 20.31 5.59
CA PRO A 74 15.78 20.21 5.03
C PRO A 74 16.86 20.35 6.11
N ASP A 75 18.03 19.78 5.86
CA ASP A 75 19.17 19.86 6.78
C ASP A 75 19.64 21.31 6.91
N GLY A 76 19.94 21.74 8.14
CA GLY A 76 20.31 23.13 8.45
C GLY A 76 19.19 24.17 8.32
N GLU A 77 18.01 23.80 7.79
CA GLU A 77 16.89 24.71 7.58
C GLU A 77 15.74 24.49 8.58
N ILE A 78 14.85 25.48 8.64
CA ILE A 78 13.59 25.42 9.38
C ILE A 78 12.58 24.47 8.71
N ILE A 79 11.61 24.02 9.48
CA ILE A 79 10.49 23.20 8.97
C ILE A 79 9.66 24.06 8.00
N ARG A 80 9.35 23.49 6.84
CA ARG A 80 8.49 24.06 5.80
C ARG A 80 7.19 23.27 5.75
N ASP A 81 6.12 23.90 6.19
CA ASP A 81 4.76 23.40 5.97
C ASP A 81 4.25 23.93 4.63
N LYS A 82 3.91 23.01 3.74
CA LYS A 82 3.36 23.32 2.42
C LYS A 82 1.90 22.87 2.30
N GLY A 83 1.20 22.68 3.42
CA GLY A 83 -0.20 22.27 3.44
C GLY A 83 -0.45 20.88 2.82
N LEU A 84 0.56 20.02 2.78
CA LEU A 84 0.44 18.67 2.22
C LEU A 84 -0.24 17.75 3.25
N ALA A 85 -1.19 16.95 2.77
CA ALA A 85 -1.98 16.06 3.59
C ALA A 85 -2.41 14.80 2.82
N GLU A 86 -2.53 13.70 3.54
CA GLU A 86 -3.07 12.43 3.06
C GLU A 86 -4.20 11.98 3.99
N ASN A 87 -5.19 11.28 3.44
CA ASN A 87 -6.34 10.79 4.20
C ASN A 87 -6.63 9.35 3.82
N PHE A 88 -6.79 8.50 4.83
CA PHE A 88 -7.10 7.09 4.70
C PHE A 88 -8.45 6.83 5.35
N LEU A 89 -9.42 6.40 4.55
CA LEU A 89 -10.77 6.08 5.02
C LEU A 89 -10.95 4.57 5.07
N PHE A 90 -11.51 4.09 6.17
CA PHE A 90 -11.73 2.68 6.43
C PHE A 90 -13.22 2.39 6.57
N ASP A 91 -13.63 1.16 6.24
CA ASP A 91 -14.94 0.64 6.63
C ASP A 91 -14.91 0.05 8.06
N THR A 92 -16.08 -0.38 8.55
CA THR A 92 -16.22 -0.99 9.88
C THR A 92 -15.55 -2.36 10.02
N GLU A 93 -15.12 -2.97 8.91
CA GLU A 93 -14.32 -4.19 8.93
C GLU A 93 -12.82 -3.91 8.95
N GLY A 94 -12.41 -2.64 8.85
CA GLY A 94 -11.03 -2.19 8.81
C GLY A 94 -10.39 -2.25 7.42
N ASN A 95 -11.17 -2.42 6.36
CA ASN A 95 -10.65 -2.32 4.99
C ASN A 95 -10.45 -0.86 4.61
N LEU A 96 -9.32 -0.52 3.97
CA LEU A 96 -9.09 0.81 3.39
C LEU A 96 -9.99 1.00 2.18
N ILE A 97 -11.04 1.82 2.26
CA ILE A 97 -11.99 2.05 1.16
C ILE A 97 -11.60 3.21 0.24
N ARG A 98 -10.84 4.19 0.77
CA ARG A 98 -10.37 5.33 0.00
C ARG A 98 -9.08 5.90 0.58
N HIS A 99 -8.14 6.22 -0.28
CA HIS A 99 -6.96 7.03 0.03
C HIS A 99 -6.95 8.24 -0.88
N TYR A 100 -6.77 9.44 -0.33
CA TYR A 100 -6.60 10.64 -1.14
C TYR A 100 -5.60 11.59 -0.51
N TYR A 101 -4.91 12.32 -1.35
CA TYR A 101 -3.85 13.22 -0.94
C TYR A 101 -3.75 14.39 -1.91
N ASN A 102 -3.20 15.49 -1.43
CA ASN A 102 -2.94 16.63 -2.27
C ASN A 102 -1.47 16.68 -2.71
N GLU A 103 -1.26 17.19 -3.92
CA GLU A 103 0.06 17.44 -4.47
C GLU A 103 0.16 18.89 -4.92
N ILE A 104 1.33 19.49 -4.78
CA ILE A 104 1.57 20.85 -5.27
C ILE A 104 1.73 20.79 -6.78
N THR A 105 0.83 21.46 -7.51
CA THR A 105 0.89 21.53 -8.98
C THR A 105 1.62 22.77 -9.46
N SER A 106 1.50 23.89 -8.74
CA SER A 106 2.15 25.15 -9.12
C SER A 106 2.24 26.11 -7.94
N LEU A 107 3.07 27.14 -8.11
CA LEU A 107 3.20 28.26 -7.18
C LEU A 107 2.61 29.51 -7.84
N ALA A 108 1.48 29.99 -7.34
CA ALA A 108 0.86 31.23 -7.81
C ALA A 108 1.53 32.44 -7.17
N LYS A 109 1.96 33.39 -7.99
CA LYS A 109 2.50 34.69 -7.54
C LYS A 109 1.36 35.71 -7.51
N THR A 110 1.11 36.31 -6.36
CA THR A 110 0.19 37.44 -6.22
C THR A 110 0.96 38.69 -5.83
N GLU A 111 0.78 39.78 -6.59
CA GLU A 111 1.42 41.07 -6.33
C GLU A 111 0.39 42.00 -5.70
N ILE A 112 0.64 42.41 -4.46
CA ILE A 112 -0.22 43.30 -3.70
C ILE A 112 0.46 44.66 -3.66
N GLU A 113 -0.13 45.64 -4.35
CA GLU A 113 0.30 47.03 -4.26
C GLU A 113 -0.11 47.61 -2.91
N ILE A 114 0.87 47.96 -2.09
CA ILE A 114 0.65 48.63 -0.81
C ILE A 114 0.78 50.13 -1.08
N PRO A 115 -0.29 50.93 -0.94
CA PRO A 115 -0.24 52.37 -1.20
C PRO A 115 0.64 53.09 -0.17
N ALA A 116 1.09 54.29 -0.53
CA ALA A 116 1.82 55.14 0.40
C ALA A 116 0.92 55.58 1.57
N VAL A 117 1.46 55.57 2.79
CA VAL A 117 0.76 56.04 3.99
C VAL A 117 1.17 57.48 4.29
N TYR A 118 0.19 58.35 4.53
CA TYR A 118 0.38 59.76 4.83
C TYR A 118 -0.04 60.08 6.27
N LYS A 119 0.71 60.94 6.94
CA LYS A 119 0.34 61.52 8.24
C LYS A 119 0.56 63.04 8.16
N SER A 120 -0.50 63.81 8.38
CA SER A 120 -0.47 65.28 8.28
C SER A 120 0.14 65.80 6.97
N GLY A 121 -0.25 65.22 5.84
CA GLY A 121 0.22 65.61 4.50
C GLY A 121 1.65 65.17 4.14
N ARG A 122 2.40 64.56 5.06
CA ARG A 122 3.73 64.00 4.81
C ARG A 122 3.66 62.49 4.61
N VAL A 123 4.36 61.96 3.61
CA VAL A 123 4.52 60.52 3.41
C VAL A 123 5.31 59.96 4.59
N VAL A 124 4.69 59.06 5.35
CA VAL A 124 5.35 58.31 6.43
C VAL A 124 5.79 56.92 5.99
N ARG A 125 5.22 56.40 4.90
CA ARG A 125 5.63 55.15 4.26
C ARG A 125 5.40 55.23 2.76
N LYS A 126 6.43 54.94 1.95
CA LYS A 126 6.33 54.89 0.48
C LYS A 126 5.46 53.71 0.04
N SER A 127 4.88 53.81 -1.16
CA SER A 127 4.24 52.68 -1.80
C SER A 127 5.24 51.55 -2.03
N SER A 128 4.79 50.32 -1.93
CA SER A 128 5.63 49.13 -2.11
C SER A 128 4.81 47.98 -2.65
N THR A 129 5.39 47.15 -3.51
CA THR A 129 4.75 45.91 -3.96
C THR A 129 5.15 44.77 -3.03
N LYS A 130 4.17 44.08 -2.46
CA LYS A 130 4.39 42.83 -1.73
C LYS A 130 4.08 41.66 -2.65
N ILE A 131 5.06 40.80 -2.88
CA ILE A 131 4.87 39.54 -3.60
C ILE A 131 4.50 38.47 -2.57
N ASN A 132 3.37 37.79 -2.79
CA ASN A 132 2.98 36.61 -2.04
C ASN A 132 3.02 35.38 -2.97
N TYR A 133 3.37 34.23 -2.41
CA TYR A 133 3.42 32.97 -3.12
C TYR A 133 2.44 32.00 -2.47
N GLU A 134 1.50 31.50 -3.26
CA GLU A 134 0.47 30.56 -2.81
C GLU A 134 0.59 29.26 -3.57
N TYR A 135 0.71 28.16 -2.86
CA TYR A 135 0.69 26.83 -3.45
C TYR A 135 -0.70 26.53 -4.00
N ARG A 136 -0.75 26.06 -5.24
CA ARG A 136 -1.94 25.44 -5.82
C ARG A 136 -1.79 23.93 -5.74
N TYR A 137 -2.90 23.27 -5.44
CA TYR A 137 -2.93 21.83 -5.24
C TYR A 137 -3.85 21.15 -6.23
N ASP A 138 -3.54 19.91 -6.52
CA ASP A 138 -4.49 18.93 -7.07
C ASP A 138 -4.72 17.82 -6.05
N THR A 139 -5.89 17.19 -6.06
CA THR A 139 -6.24 16.10 -5.15
C THR A 139 -6.33 14.80 -5.92
N LEU A 140 -5.39 13.91 -5.67
CA LEU A 140 -5.40 12.56 -6.23
C LEU A 140 -6.07 11.60 -5.26
N GLY A 141 -6.77 10.61 -5.81
CA GLY A 141 -7.56 9.67 -5.04
C GLY A 141 -7.49 8.27 -5.61
N THR A 142 -7.46 7.31 -4.69
CA THR A 142 -7.59 5.89 -4.95
C THR A 142 -8.79 5.35 -4.20
N GLU A 143 -9.65 4.63 -4.89
CA GLU A 143 -10.78 3.90 -4.33
C GLU A 143 -10.50 2.40 -4.30
N TYR A 144 -11.00 1.73 -3.27
CA TYR A 144 -10.84 0.30 -3.09
C TYR A 144 -12.19 -0.33 -2.81
N VAL A 145 -12.43 -1.48 -3.42
CA VAL A 145 -13.61 -2.29 -3.17
C VAL A 145 -13.18 -3.70 -2.84
N TYR A 146 -13.80 -4.29 -1.83
CA TYR A 146 -13.50 -5.63 -1.36
C TYR A 146 -14.66 -6.58 -1.63
N THR A 147 -14.34 -7.86 -1.73
CA THR A 147 -15.33 -8.95 -1.71
C THR A 147 -15.88 -9.13 -0.29
N SER A 148 -16.99 -9.85 -0.14
CA SER A 148 -17.55 -10.24 1.17
C SER A 148 -16.57 -11.04 2.03
N ASN A 149 -15.59 -11.70 1.42
CA ASN A 149 -14.56 -12.47 2.11
C ASN A 149 -13.33 -11.62 2.47
N GLY A 150 -13.36 -10.31 2.19
CA GLY A 150 -12.29 -9.38 2.54
C GLY A 150 -11.14 -9.29 1.55
N TYR A 151 -11.19 -9.98 0.41
CA TYR A 151 -10.19 -9.83 -0.67
C TYR A 151 -10.43 -8.57 -1.48
N LEU A 152 -9.36 -7.85 -1.85
CA LEU A 152 -9.43 -6.65 -2.68
C LEU A 152 -9.98 -7.02 -4.06
N LYS A 153 -11.17 -6.57 -4.40
CA LYS A 153 -11.83 -6.83 -5.68
C LYS A 153 -11.45 -5.82 -6.76
N MET A 154 -11.25 -4.57 -6.36
CA MET A 154 -10.99 -3.49 -7.30
C MET A 154 -10.18 -2.39 -6.62
N LYS A 155 -9.21 -1.87 -7.36
CA LYS A 155 -8.45 -0.65 -7.05
C LYS A 155 -8.64 0.32 -8.20
N ARG A 156 -9.10 1.53 -7.93
CA ARG A 156 -9.32 2.57 -8.95
C ARG A 156 -8.52 3.82 -8.61
N VAL A 157 -7.67 4.26 -9.51
CA VAL A 157 -6.85 5.48 -9.38
C VAL A 157 -7.32 6.52 -10.38
N CYS A 158 -7.60 7.73 -9.91
CA CYS A 158 -7.91 8.86 -10.80
C CYS A 158 -6.62 9.40 -11.43
N ILE A 159 -6.60 9.54 -12.76
CA ILE A 159 -5.48 10.07 -13.53
C ILE A 159 -6.03 11.08 -14.54
N GLY A 160 -6.11 12.35 -14.13
CA GLY A 160 -6.74 13.41 -14.91
C GLY A 160 -8.22 13.12 -15.17
N ASP A 161 -8.62 13.09 -16.43
CA ASP A 161 -10.02 12.87 -16.85
C ASP A 161 -10.45 11.40 -16.87
N PHE A 162 -9.51 10.47 -16.67
CA PHE A 162 -9.76 9.04 -16.73
C PHE A 162 -9.39 8.36 -15.41
N PHE A 163 -9.80 7.10 -15.30
CA PHE A 163 -9.52 6.25 -14.17
C PHE A 163 -8.79 5.01 -14.64
N ASN A 164 -7.67 4.68 -13.99
CA ASN A 164 -7.04 3.37 -14.13
C ASN A 164 -7.61 2.46 -13.04
N THR A 165 -8.38 1.46 -13.46
CA THR A 165 -9.02 0.51 -12.56
C THR A 165 -8.40 -0.87 -12.75
N THR A 166 -7.86 -1.44 -11.68
CA THR A 166 -7.41 -2.82 -11.64
C THR A 166 -8.45 -3.67 -10.92
N TYR A 167 -8.99 -4.65 -11.62
CA TYR A 167 -9.87 -5.68 -11.07
C TYR A 167 -9.06 -6.92 -10.71
N TYR A 168 -9.42 -7.52 -9.58
CA TYR A 168 -8.81 -8.76 -9.10
C TYR A 168 -9.88 -9.82 -8.90
N GLU A 169 -9.58 -11.01 -9.38
CA GLU A 169 -10.36 -12.20 -9.13
C GLU A 169 -9.51 -13.24 -8.43
N TYR A 170 -10.19 -14.10 -7.68
CA TYR A 170 -9.55 -15.05 -6.79
C TYR A 170 -10.12 -16.44 -7.01
N PHE A 171 -9.27 -17.43 -6.83
CA PHE A 171 -9.69 -18.79 -6.56
C PHE A 171 -10.30 -18.87 -5.14
N GLY A 172 -11.03 -19.95 -4.86
CA GLY A 172 -11.71 -20.13 -3.56
C GLY A 172 -10.78 -20.19 -2.35
N ASP A 173 -9.47 -20.41 -2.56
CA ASP A 173 -8.42 -20.43 -1.53
C ASP A 173 -7.75 -19.06 -1.30
N GLY A 174 -8.19 -18.02 -2.02
CA GLY A 174 -7.66 -16.66 -1.90
C GLY A 174 -6.45 -16.35 -2.79
N LEU A 175 -6.00 -17.29 -3.64
CA LEU A 175 -4.99 -17.00 -4.65
C LEU A 175 -5.60 -16.19 -5.80
N VAL A 176 -4.90 -15.15 -6.28
CA VAL A 176 -5.36 -14.33 -7.41
C VAL A 176 -5.38 -15.17 -8.67
N SER A 177 -6.53 -15.31 -9.31
CA SER A 177 -6.72 -16.05 -10.56
C SER A 177 -6.59 -15.17 -11.80
N ARG A 178 -7.01 -13.91 -11.70
CA ARG A 178 -6.98 -12.95 -12.80
C ARG A 178 -6.81 -11.53 -12.30
N GLN A 179 -6.07 -10.74 -13.08
CA GLN A 179 -5.96 -9.30 -12.93
C GLN A 179 -6.32 -8.63 -14.26
N THR A 180 -7.23 -7.66 -14.24
CA THR A 180 -7.65 -6.91 -15.43
C THR A 180 -7.43 -5.42 -15.20
N LEU A 181 -6.61 -4.79 -16.02
CA LEU A 181 -6.38 -3.36 -16.01
C LEU A 181 -7.28 -2.69 -17.05
N CYS A 182 -8.09 -1.75 -16.61
CA CYS A 182 -9.02 -0.98 -17.43
C CYS A 182 -8.70 0.51 -17.36
N LYS A 183 -8.91 1.22 -18.47
CA LYS A 183 -9.08 2.67 -18.53
C LYS A 183 -10.58 2.99 -18.56
N GLU A 184 -11.05 3.82 -17.64
CA GLU A 184 -12.46 4.09 -17.41
C GLU A 184 -12.78 5.59 -17.41
N THR A 185 -14.00 5.95 -17.81
CA THR A 185 -14.55 7.30 -17.64
C THR A 185 -15.62 7.35 -16.57
N ASN A 186 -15.79 8.52 -15.95
CA ASN A 186 -16.86 8.79 -14.99
C ASN A 186 -17.97 9.61 -15.66
N ILE A 187 -19.20 9.10 -15.64
CA ILE A 187 -20.40 9.81 -16.14
C ILE A 187 -21.28 10.35 -15.01
N ALA A 188 -20.81 10.30 -13.76
CA ALA A 188 -21.49 10.90 -12.63
C ALA A 188 -21.35 12.43 -12.66
N LYS A 189 -22.33 13.15 -12.11
CA LYS A 189 -22.21 14.60 -11.95
C LYS A 189 -21.19 14.92 -10.87
N LYS A 190 -20.66 16.14 -10.88
CA LYS A 190 -19.75 16.62 -9.84
C LYS A 190 -20.41 16.47 -8.46
N GLY A 191 -19.75 15.76 -7.56
CA GLY A 191 -20.23 15.50 -6.20
C GLY A 191 -21.01 14.20 -6.03
N GLU A 192 -21.40 13.53 -7.12
CA GLU A 192 -22.03 12.21 -7.06
C GLU A 192 -20.96 11.09 -7.01
N PRO A 193 -21.30 9.91 -6.45
CA PRO A 193 -20.43 8.74 -6.51
C PRO A 193 -20.10 8.36 -7.95
N PHE A 194 -18.89 7.84 -8.17
CA PHE A 194 -18.44 7.40 -9.49
C PHE A 194 -19.48 6.49 -10.17
N ARG A 195 -19.79 6.79 -11.42
CA ARG A 195 -20.66 5.97 -12.27
C ARG A 195 -19.90 5.64 -13.55
N LEU A 196 -19.73 4.35 -13.80
CA LEU A 196 -18.95 3.85 -14.93
C LEU A 196 -19.56 4.34 -16.25
N GLY A 197 -18.73 4.97 -17.07
CA GLY A 197 -19.03 5.30 -18.45
C GLY A 197 -18.42 4.29 -19.41
N VAL A 198 -17.47 4.75 -20.22
CA VAL A 198 -16.69 3.91 -21.13
C VAL A 198 -15.65 3.14 -20.32
N GLN A 199 -15.50 1.86 -20.64
CA GLN A 199 -14.46 0.98 -20.10
C GLN A 199 -13.68 0.37 -21.26
N THR A 200 -12.36 0.53 -21.23
CA THR A 200 -11.43 -0.07 -22.19
C THR A 200 -10.44 -0.95 -21.44
N ILE A 201 -10.38 -2.24 -21.77
CA ILE A 201 -9.37 -3.14 -21.21
C ILE A 201 -8.02 -2.79 -21.84
N ILE A 202 -7.03 -2.50 -20.98
CA ILE A 202 -5.65 -2.21 -21.37
C ILE A 202 -4.81 -3.48 -21.34
N SER A 203 -4.99 -4.30 -20.30
CA SER A 203 -4.35 -5.60 -20.20
C SER A 203 -5.17 -6.57 -19.34
N GLU A 204 -5.00 -7.85 -19.63
CA GLU A 204 -5.52 -8.95 -18.82
C GLU A 204 -4.38 -9.94 -18.57
N GLU A 205 -4.24 -10.33 -17.31
CA GLU A 205 -3.29 -11.36 -16.89
C GLU A 205 -4.03 -12.45 -16.13
N LYS A 206 -3.74 -13.71 -16.47
CA LYS A 206 -4.27 -14.88 -15.76
C LYS A 206 -3.15 -15.61 -15.05
N PHE A 207 -3.49 -16.22 -13.92
CA PHE A 207 -2.52 -16.93 -13.10
C PHE A 207 -2.93 -18.39 -12.92
N GLU A 208 -1.95 -19.28 -13.06
CA GLU A 208 -2.09 -20.69 -12.70
C GLU A 208 -1.12 -21.02 -11.56
N TYR A 209 -1.55 -21.90 -10.66
CA TYR A 209 -0.75 -22.36 -9.54
C TYR A 209 -0.67 -23.88 -9.55
N GLU A 210 0.55 -24.39 -9.51
CA GLU A 210 0.86 -25.81 -9.54
C GLU A 210 1.67 -26.16 -8.28
N PRO A 211 1.07 -26.90 -7.31
CA PRO A 211 1.80 -27.31 -6.12
C PRO A 211 2.90 -28.31 -6.52
N LEU A 212 4.15 -27.97 -6.22
CA LEU A 212 5.31 -28.85 -6.48
C LEU A 212 5.64 -29.70 -5.25
N SER A 213 5.46 -29.13 -4.06
CA SER A 213 5.66 -29.80 -2.77
C SER A 213 4.75 -29.16 -1.71
N PRO A 214 4.70 -29.66 -0.46
CA PRO A 214 3.95 -29.02 0.62
C PRO A 214 4.37 -27.57 0.92
N THR A 215 5.58 -27.19 0.51
CA THR A 215 6.18 -25.88 0.77
C THR A 215 6.53 -25.11 -0.50
N GLN A 216 6.18 -25.63 -1.68
CA GLN A 216 6.54 -25.00 -2.96
C GLN A 216 5.37 -24.96 -3.93
N ILE A 217 5.13 -23.78 -4.49
CA ILE A 217 4.10 -23.56 -5.51
C ILE A 217 4.75 -22.92 -6.73
N LYS A 218 4.53 -23.52 -7.89
CA LYS A 218 4.87 -22.88 -9.17
C LYS A 218 3.71 -21.99 -9.61
N LYS A 219 3.99 -20.72 -9.86
CA LYS A 219 3.05 -19.73 -10.41
C LYS A 219 3.36 -19.48 -11.88
N LYS A 220 2.36 -19.55 -12.76
CA LYS A 220 2.48 -19.20 -14.19
C LYS A 220 1.65 -17.96 -14.47
N PHE A 221 2.21 -17.06 -15.28
CA PHE A 221 1.58 -15.82 -15.73
C PHE A 221 1.25 -16.01 -17.21
N LEU A 222 -0.04 -15.98 -17.53
CA LEU A 222 -0.54 -16.18 -18.88
C LEU A 222 -0.90 -14.82 -19.50
N ASN A 223 -0.56 -14.65 -20.77
CA ASN A 223 -1.00 -13.52 -21.57
C ASN A 223 -2.48 -13.68 -22.01
N ASP A 224 -2.95 -12.74 -22.82
CA ASP A 224 -4.26 -12.71 -23.46
C ASP A 224 -4.55 -13.95 -24.34
N GLU A 225 -3.54 -14.53 -24.98
CA GLU A 225 -3.64 -15.80 -25.71
C GLU A 225 -3.66 -17.05 -24.80
N GLY A 226 -3.52 -16.88 -23.48
CA GLY A 226 -3.43 -17.97 -22.52
C GLY A 226 -2.09 -18.71 -22.53
N LYS A 227 -1.04 -18.13 -23.12
CA LYS A 227 0.31 -18.69 -23.15
C LYS A 227 1.15 -18.17 -21.97
N PRO A 228 1.92 -19.03 -21.30
CA PRO A 228 2.81 -18.58 -20.24
C PRO A 228 3.93 -17.72 -20.81
N TYR A 229 4.10 -16.52 -20.27
CA TYR A 229 5.18 -15.60 -20.65
C TYR A 229 6.14 -15.32 -19.49
N LYS A 230 5.71 -15.57 -18.25
CA LYS A 230 6.49 -15.48 -17.02
C LYS A 230 6.10 -16.63 -16.10
N GLN A 231 7.05 -17.16 -15.35
CA GLN A 231 6.81 -18.16 -14.32
C GLN A 231 7.58 -17.82 -13.06
N GLY A 232 7.16 -18.38 -11.93
CA GLY A 232 7.90 -18.27 -10.70
C GLY A 232 7.68 -19.42 -9.74
N ILE A 233 8.60 -19.55 -8.79
CA ILE A 233 8.54 -20.49 -7.69
C ILE A 233 8.35 -19.68 -6.40
N LEU A 234 7.30 -20.04 -5.66
CA LEU A 234 6.98 -19.50 -4.35
C LEU A 234 7.37 -20.55 -3.31
N ASN A 235 8.32 -20.22 -2.45
CA ASN A 235 8.80 -21.07 -1.38
C ASN A 235 8.19 -20.63 -0.05
N TYR A 236 7.68 -21.59 0.72
CA TYR A 236 7.03 -21.36 2.00
C TYR A 236 7.76 -22.05 3.14
N ALA A 237 7.76 -21.42 4.31
CA ALA A 237 8.10 -22.03 5.58
C ALA A 237 7.09 -21.59 6.63
N ASN A 238 6.58 -22.52 7.45
CA ASN A 238 5.59 -22.24 8.49
C ASN A 238 4.36 -21.44 7.99
N GLY A 239 3.90 -21.71 6.77
CA GLY A 239 2.76 -21.02 6.15
C GLY A 239 3.03 -19.59 5.69
N LYS A 240 4.29 -19.11 5.73
CA LYS A 240 4.72 -17.81 5.22
C LYS A 240 5.62 -17.99 4.00
N ILE A 241 5.55 -17.04 3.08
CA ILE A 241 6.43 -17.03 1.92
C ILE A 241 7.82 -16.55 2.34
N ILE A 242 8.87 -17.28 1.98
CA ILE A 242 10.27 -16.94 2.33
C ILE A 242 11.09 -16.54 1.10
N ASP A 243 10.67 -16.99 -0.08
CA ASP A 243 11.34 -16.70 -1.34
C ASP A 243 10.35 -16.76 -2.50
N GLU A 244 10.51 -15.82 -3.42
CA GLU A 244 9.81 -15.74 -4.70
C GLU A 244 10.85 -15.57 -5.80
N THR A 245 11.00 -16.55 -6.68
CA THR A 245 11.86 -16.41 -7.86
C THR A 245 10.99 -16.36 -9.10
N TYR A 246 11.21 -15.37 -9.96
CA TYR A 246 10.50 -15.18 -11.21
C TYR A 246 11.45 -15.12 -12.40
N GLU A 247 11.05 -15.73 -13.51
CA GLU A 247 11.74 -15.64 -14.77
C GLU A 247 10.76 -15.47 -15.92
N PHE A 248 11.14 -14.67 -16.91
CA PHE A 248 10.42 -14.60 -18.17
C PHE A 248 10.74 -15.83 -19.02
N VAL A 249 9.75 -16.35 -19.74
CA VAL A 249 9.92 -17.49 -20.65
C VAL A 249 10.83 -17.11 -21.82
N VAL A 250 10.79 -15.83 -22.20
CA VAL A 250 11.65 -15.26 -23.24
C VAL A 250 12.50 -14.15 -22.63
N GLY A 251 13.79 -14.18 -22.93
CA GLY A 251 14.78 -13.29 -22.36
C GLY A 251 15.35 -13.83 -21.05
N PHE A 252 16.60 -13.49 -20.75
CA PHE A 252 17.29 -13.92 -19.52
C PHE A 252 16.91 -13.05 -18.31
N ILE A 253 15.68 -12.54 -18.29
CA ILE A 253 15.21 -11.63 -17.24
C ILE A 253 14.71 -12.45 -16.05
N ARG A 254 15.32 -12.21 -14.91
CA ARG A 254 15.06 -12.86 -13.63
C ARG A 254 14.88 -11.79 -12.56
N SER A 255 13.90 -12.01 -11.71
CA SER A 255 13.70 -11.26 -10.49
C SER A 255 13.50 -12.21 -9.32
N GLY A 256 13.86 -11.76 -8.13
CA GLY A 256 13.78 -12.53 -6.90
C GLY A 256 13.34 -11.64 -5.76
N ILE A 257 12.57 -12.18 -4.83
CA ILE A 257 12.23 -11.53 -3.58
C ILE A 257 12.42 -12.52 -2.45
N THR A 258 13.24 -12.16 -1.46
CA THR A 258 13.42 -12.96 -0.24
C THR A 258 12.84 -12.24 0.97
N TYR A 259 12.33 -13.02 1.91
CA TYR A 259 11.69 -12.54 3.13
C TYR A 259 12.33 -13.20 4.35
N LYS A 260 12.62 -12.41 5.37
CA LYS A 260 13.05 -12.92 6.68
C LYS A 260 12.04 -12.53 7.74
N TYR A 261 11.87 -13.43 8.70
CA TYR A 261 10.94 -13.27 9.80
C TYR A 261 11.67 -13.47 11.13
N ASP A 262 11.19 -12.79 12.17
CA ASP A 262 11.63 -13.07 13.53
C ASP A 262 10.90 -14.27 14.16
N ALA A 263 11.25 -14.61 15.41
CA ALA A 263 10.61 -15.69 16.17
C ALA A 263 9.10 -15.48 16.42
N ASN A 264 8.61 -14.24 16.30
CA ASN A 264 7.20 -13.90 16.42
C ASN A 264 6.48 -13.89 15.05
N ASN A 265 7.13 -14.39 13.99
CA ASN A 265 6.64 -14.41 12.61
C ASN A 265 6.37 -13.02 12.01
N ARG A 266 7.06 -11.98 12.48
CA ARG A 266 6.99 -10.61 11.93
C ARG A 266 8.07 -10.42 10.88
N LEU A 267 7.76 -9.73 9.78
CA LEU A 267 8.70 -9.52 8.67
C LEU A 267 9.84 -8.57 9.10
N THR A 268 11.08 -9.04 9.12
CA THR A 268 12.24 -8.24 9.50
C THR A 268 13.03 -7.73 8.30
N GLU A 269 12.96 -8.42 7.17
CA GLU A 269 13.65 -8.04 5.94
C GLU A 269 12.87 -8.48 4.70
N LYS A 270 12.82 -7.60 3.70
CA LYS A 270 12.42 -7.90 2.33
C LYS A 270 13.54 -7.46 1.41
N MET A 271 14.05 -8.35 0.58
CA MET A 271 15.09 -8.04 -0.40
C MET A 271 14.62 -8.43 -1.80
N SER A 272 14.55 -7.46 -2.69
CA SER A 272 14.22 -7.63 -4.10
C SER A 272 15.49 -7.54 -4.94
N THR A 273 15.64 -8.44 -5.91
CA THR A 273 16.72 -8.43 -6.91
C THR A 273 16.12 -8.51 -8.30
N ASP A 274 16.63 -7.75 -9.24
CA ASP A 274 16.20 -7.78 -10.64
C ASP A 274 17.40 -7.56 -11.56
N ASN A 275 17.39 -8.19 -12.74
CA ASN A 275 18.45 -8.06 -13.74
C ASN A 275 18.00 -7.40 -15.06
N SER A 276 16.77 -6.88 -15.14
CA SER A 276 16.21 -6.31 -16.38
C SER A 276 16.95 -5.05 -16.85
N SER A 277 17.51 -4.29 -15.91
CA SER A 277 18.23 -3.03 -16.17
C SER A 277 19.58 -3.04 -15.46
N GLY A 278 20.31 -4.16 -15.56
CA GLY A 278 21.49 -4.46 -14.73
C GLY A 278 21.10 -5.05 -13.38
N SER A 279 22.08 -5.48 -12.58
CA SER A 279 21.82 -6.04 -11.24
C SER A 279 21.41 -4.92 -10.29
N ASN A 280 20.11 -4.81 -10.03
CA ASN A 280 19.55 -3.87 -9.07
C ASN A 280 19.07 -4.66 -7.85
N THR A 281 19.41 -4.14 -6.67
CA THR A 281 18.97 -4.70 -5.40
C THR A 281 18.28 -3.62 -4.59
N GLU A 282 17.12 -3.95 -4.05
CA GLU A 282 16.38 -3.12 -3.11
C GLU A 282 16.16 -3.93 -1.85
N LYS A 283 16.49 -3.36 -0.69
CA LYS A 283 16.26 -4.01 0.59
C LYS A 283 15.49 -3.07 1.50
N VAL A 284 14.51 -3.63 2.20
CA VAL A 284 13.80 -2.97 3.30
C VAL A 284 13.96 -3.82 4.55
N SER A 285 14.35 -3.20 5.66
CA SER A 285 14.43 -3.87 6.96
C SER A 285 13.59 -3.16 8.02
N TYR A 286 13.03 -3.94 8.94
CA TYR A 286 12.12 -3.46 9.97
C TYR A 286 12.63 -3.83 11.37
N GLU A 287 12.51 -2.89 12.31
CA GLU A 287 12.73 -3.11 13.74
C GLU A 287 11.41 -2.90 14.49
N TYR A 288 11.22 -3.68 15.56
CA TYR A 288 9.98 -3.73 16.33
C TYR A 288 10.23 -3.46 17.81
N ASP A 289 9.27 -2.85 18.50
CA ASP A 289 9.24 -2.82 19.96
C ASP A 289 8.72 -4.16 20.54
N ASP A 290 8.71 -4.25 21.88
CA ASP A 290 8.21 -5.40 22.63
C ASP A 290 6.70 -5.64 22.42
N ASN A 291 5.95 -4.59 22.05
CA ASN A 291 4.52 -4.68 21.72
C ASN A 291 4.28 -5.13 20.26
N GLY A 292 5.33 -5.21 19.45
CA GLY A 292 5.28 -5.52 18.03
C GLY A 292 4.91 -4.38 17.11
N ASN A 293 4.97 -3.14 17.57
CA ASN A 293 4.89 -1.97 16.72
C ASN A 293 6.18 -1.82 15.92
N THR A 294 6.08 -1.48 14.63
CA THR A 294 7.26 -1.14 13.82
C THR A 294 7.81 0.19 14.30
N ILE A 295 9.02 0.23 14.86
CA ILE A 295 9.64 1.47 15.35
C ILE A 295 10.65 2.06 14.37
N LYS A 296 11.17 1.23 13.45
CA LYS A 296 12.12 1.67 12.43
C LYS A 296 11.94 0.90 11.13
N GLU A 297 12.10 1.59 10.02
CA GLU A 297 12.24 1.03 8.68
C GLU A 297 13.50 1.64 8.03
N LYS A 298 14.31 0.81 7.38
CA LYS A 298 15.45 1.27 6.57
C LYS A 298 15.31 0.76 5.14
N LYS A 299 15.56 1.63 4.17
CA LYS A 299 15.57 1.28 2.75
C LYS A 299 16.98 1.39 2.20
N PHE A 300 17.36 0.43 1.37
CA PHE A 300 18.65 0.36 0.72
C PHE A 300 18.45 0.13 -0.78
N LYS A 301 19.27 0.80 -1.59
CA LYS A 301 19.38 0.56 -3.02
C LYS A 301 20.83 0.26 -3.35
N ASN A 302 21.10 -0.91 -3.92
CA ASN A 302 22.44 -1.38 -4.29
C ASN A 302 23.42 -1.33 -3.10
N GLY A 303 22.96 -1.80 -1.94
CA GLY A 303 23.73 -1.82 -0.68
C GLY A 303 23.85 -0.48 0.04
N ILE A 304 23.46 0.63 -0.59
CA ILE A 304 23.54 1.98 0.00
C ILE A 304 22.20 2.34 0.62
N GLN A 305 22.20 2.77 1.89
CA GLN A 305 20.99 3.24 2.56
C GLN A 305 20.47 4.52 1.87
N THR A 306 19.19 4.55 1.52
CA THR A 306 18.53 5.69 0.88
C THR A 306 17.62 6.44 1.84
N ASP A 307 16.93 5.69 2.70
CA ASP A 307 15.91 6.22 3.60
C ASP A 307 15.98 5.54 4.96
N GLU A 308 15.65 6.29 6.00
CA GLU A 308 15.37 5.77 7.34
C GLU A 308 14.09 6.39 7.87
N THR A 309 13.10 5.57 8.19
CA THR A 309 11.84 6.01 8.81
C THR A 309 11.82 5.59 10.27
N ILE A 310 11.59 6.53 11.17
CA ILE A 310 11.31 6.27 12.59
C ILE A 310 9.83 6.50 12.83
N PHE A 311 9.18 5.59 13.54
CA PHE A 311 7.77 5.65 13.89
C PHE A 311 7.60 5.93 15.37
N ILE A 312 6.71 6.86 15.71
CA ILE A 312 6.46 7.30 17.07
C ILE A 312 5.00 6.98 17.40
N TYR A 313 4.80 6.33 18.54
CA TYR A 313 3.49 5.86 19.00
C TYR A 313 3.08 6.51 20.32
N ASP A 314 1.77 6.65 20.51
CA ASP A 314 1.19 6.99 21.80
C ASP A 314 1.36 5.81 22.76
N VAL A 315 1.98 6.07 23.92
CA VAL A 315 2.32 5.04 24.92
C VAL A 315 1.08 4.30 25.44
N ASN A 316 -0.06 4.98 25.53
CA ASN A 316 -1.27 4.42 26.12
C ASN A 316 -2.16 3.75 25.07
N LYS A 317 -2.40 4.44 23.94
CA LYS A 317 -3.33 4.01 22.89
C LYS A 317 -2.69 3.10 21.86
N LYS A 318 -1.35 3.01 21.83
CA LYS A 318 -0.57 2.30 20.81
C LYS A 318 -0.88 2.77 19.37
N LEU A 319 -1.45 3.97 19.24
CA LEU A 319 -1.70 4.61 17.95
C LEU A 319 -0.44 5.30 17.47
N LEU A 320 -0.18 5.27 16.18
CA LEU A 320 0.93 5.99 15.58
C LEU A 320 0.64 7.49 15.61
N THR A 321 1.48 8.27 16.26
CA THR A 321 1.30 9.72 16.35
C THR A 321 2.02 10.44 15.22
N SER A 322 3.19 9.94 14.83
CA SER A 322 4.01 10.55 13.79
C SER A 322 5.05 9.59 13.25
N GLN A 323 5.58 9.92 12.07
CA GLN A 323 6.79 9.32 11.53
C GLN A 323 7.74 10.39 11.02
N ALA A 324 9.03 10.11 11.09
CA ALA A 324 10.09 10.94 10.52
C ALA A 324 10.91 10.09 9.55
N ASN A 325 10.86 10.45 8.26
CA ASN A 325 11.60 9.79 7.20
C ASN A 325 12.79 10.66 6.78
N ARG A 326 14.01 10.23 7.10
CA ARG A 326 15.26 10.84 6.64
C ARG A 326 15.56 10.34 5.22
N GLN A 327 15.54 11.24 4.25
CA GLN A 327 15.93 10.99 2.87
C GLN A 327 17.42 11.36 2.72
N ILE A 328 18.30 10.35 2.79
CA ILE A 328 19.75 10.57 2.91
C ILE A 328 20.30 11.36 1.72
N LYS A 329 19.91 10.99 0.49
CA LYS A 329 20.37 11.68 -0.73
C LYS A 329 19.83 13.10 -0.90
N LYS A 330 18.68 13.41 -0.29
CA LYS A 330 18.04 14.73 -0.40
C LYS A 330 18.38 15.64 0.77
N GLU A 331 19.15 15.14 1.75
CA GLU A 331 19.52 15.88 2.96
C GLU A 331 18.31 16.53 3.61
N SER A 332 17.22 15.75 3.75
CA SER A 332 15.95 16.23 4.27
C SER A 332 15.23 15.19 5.11
N ILE A 333 14.41 15.66 6.04
CA ILE A 333 13.51 14.85 6.84
C ILE A 333 12.07 15.20 6.45
N ARG A 334 11.32 14.21 5.96
CA ARG A 334 9.87 14.32 5.80
C ARG A 334 9.22 13.87 7.11
N ILE A 335 8.47 14.75 7.76
CA ILE A 335 7.74 14.45 8.98
C ILE A 335 6.27 14.32 8.63
N VAL A 336 5.63 13.26 9.11
CA VAL A 336 4.20 13.03 8.95
C VAL A 336 3.57 12.92 10.32
N LYS A 337 2.50 13.65 10.59
CA LYS A 337 1.73 13.57 11.85
C LYS A 337 0.35 13.01 11.57
N TYR A 338 -0.12 12.13 12.44
CA TYR A 338 -1.37 11.41 12.26
C TYR A 338 -2.45 11.87 13.24
N GLU A 339 -3.66 12.02 12.72
CA GLU A 339 -4.88 12.27 13.47
C GLU A 339 -5.92 11.21 13.12
N TYR A 340 -6.77 10.87 14.09
CA TYR A 340 -7.70 9.75 13.98
C TYR A 340 -9.14 10.21 14.18
N GLU A 341 -10.04 9.70 13.34
CA GLU A 341 -11.47 9.71 13.60
C GLU A 341 -11.96 8.27 13.77
N PHE A 342 -12.89 8.07 14.71
CA PHE A 342 -13.39 6.77 15.09
C PHE A 342 -14.87 6.61 14.76
N TYR A 343 -15.31 5.38 14.52
CA TYR A 343 -16.72 5.05 14.55
C TYR A 343 -17.27 5.14 15.98
N PRO A 344 -18.57 5.46 16.14
CA PRO A 344 -19.23 5.49 17.44
C PRO A 344 -19.18 4.15 18.19
#